data_AF-A0A351NZ68-F1
#
_entry.id   AF-A0A351NZ68-F1
#
_cell.length_a   1.000
_cell.length_b   1.000
_cell.length_c   1.000
_cell.angle_alpha   90.00
_cell.angle_beta   90.00
_cell.angle_gamma   90.00
#
_symmetry.space_group_name_H-M   'P 1'
#
loop_
_entity.id
_entity.type
_entity.pdbx_description
1 polymer ?
#
loop_
_entity_poly.entity_id
_entity_poly.type
_entity_poly.pdbx_seq_one_letter_code
_entity_poly.pdbx_strand_id
1 'polypeptide(L)'
;MKTFKRQQGLTLIEKMVALTFASIVIVVTIPAIIAFTGRPQVIEGHTLMRPIQGKVNAFLQENGSCPKGDLTALGINKTFGKFVADIELNDQCVITATYRDDAREKIAGKTLSWYAGADSEGNIHWSCGTAIPTALGENPRIAYGAGPESTTANYAPWLPTKCHPPRAMDERKPAVVVLLTKGYFELD
;
A
#
# COMPACT_ATOMS: atom_id res chain seq x y z
N MET A 1 64.05 15.30 8.25
CA MET A 1 63.22 16.50 8.41
C MET A 1 61.82 16.16 7.88
N LYS A 2 60.86 15.84 8.77
CA LYS A 2 59.49 15.44 8.37
C LYS A 2 58.64 16.70 8.20
N THR A 3 58.34 17.05 6.95
CA THR A 3 57.44 18.15 6.59
C THR A 3 56.01 17.76 6.96
N PHE A 4 55.48 18.30 8.06
CA PHE A 4 54.06 18.19 8.35
C PHE A 4 53.29 19.04 7.35
N LYS A 5 52.61 18.40 6.38
CA LYS A 5 51.61 19.08 5.54
C LYS A 5 50.56 19.69 6.46
N ARG A 6 50.50 21.01 6.49
CA ARG A 6 49.46 21.77 7.20
C ARG A 6 48.12 21.42 6.56
N GLN A 7 47.35 20.54 7.18
CA GLN A 7 45.99 20.25 6.73
C GLN A 7 45.18 21.53 6.96
N GLN A 8 44.84 22.23 5.87
CA GLN A 8 43.92 23.36 5.93
C GLN A 8 42.56 22.82 6.36
N GLY A 9 42.29 22.86 7.66
CA GLY A 9 40.99 22.50 8.20
C GLY A 9 39.95 23.49 7.69
N LEU A 10 38.84 22.97 7.17
CA LEU A 10 37.63 23.74 6.83
C LEU A 10 37.25 24.69 7.97
N THR A 11 36.89 25.92 7.62
CA THR A 11 36.52 26.95 8.61
C THR A 11 35.28 26.54 9.39
N LEU A 12 35.14 27.03 10.64
CA LEU A 12 34.00 26.68 11.49
C LEU A 12 32.66 27.12 10.87
N ILE A 13 32.65 28.26 10.18
CA ILE A 13 31.46 28.79 9.48
C ILE A 13 31.07 27.95 8.27
N GLU A 14 32.04 27.44 7.51
CA GLU A 14 31.80 26.58 6.36
C GLU A 14 31.17 25.25 6.77
N LYS A 15 31.57 24.71 7.92
CA LYS A 15 30.95 23.50 8.50
C LYS A 15 29.50 23.75 8.94
N MET A 16 29.19 24.92 9.51
CA MET A 16 27.83 25.24 9.96
C MET A 16 26.84 25.41 8.80
N VAL A 17 27.27 26.09 7.74
CA VAL A 17 26.44 26.27 6.53
C VAL A 17 26.25 24.92 5.82
N ALA A 18 27.31 24.12 5.69
CA ALA A 18 27.23 22.79 5.10
C ALA A 18 26.27 21.86 5.87
N LEU A 19 26.29 21.89 7.20
CA LEU A 19 25.39 21.09 8.04
C LEU A 19 23.92 21.48 7.84
N THR A 20 23.65 22.79 7.72
CA THR A 20 22.30 23.31 7.50
C THR A 20 21.72 22.79 6.19
N PHE A 21 22.44 22.92 5.08
CA PHE A 21 21.99 22.39 3.79
C PHE A 21 21.83 20.87 3.80
N ALA A 22 22.75 20.14 4.44
CA ALA A 22 22.64 18.69 4.60
C ALA A 22 21.36 18.29 5.33
N SER A 23 20.99 19.01 6.40
CA SER A 23 19.75 18.72 7.16
C SER A 23 18.49 18.86 6.31
N ILE A 24 18.40 19.91 5.47
CA ILE A 24 17.26 20.15 4.59
C ILE A 24 17.13 19.03 3.54
N VAL A 25 18.26 18.61 2.94
CA VAL A 25 18.27 17.53 1.96
C VAL A 25 17.80 16.21 2.59
N ILE A 26 18.24 15.90 3.79
CA ILE A 26 17.87 14.67 4.50
C ILE A 26 16.35 14.63 4.75
N VAL A 27 15.75 15.74 5.21
CA VAL A 27 14.31 15.83 5.47
C VAL A 27 13.48 15.52 4.22
N VAL A 28 13.91 15.99 3.05
CA VAL A 28 13.18 15.75 1.79
C VAL A 28 13.42 14.35 1.23
N THR A 29 14.62 13.78 1.41
CA THR A 29 15.02 12.53 0.77
C THR A 29 14.61 11.27 1.53
N ILE A 30 14.62 11.29 2.87
CA ILE A 30 14.21 10.15 3.71
C ILE A 30 12.83 9.58 3.33
N PRO A 31 11.74 10.37 3.18
CA PRO A 31 10.43 9.80 2.91
C PRO A 31 10.38 9.07 1.57
N ALA A 32 11.14 9.52 0.57
CA ALA A 32 11.22 8.87 -0.73
C ALA A 32 11.91 7.50 -0.62
N ILE A 33 13.04 7.41 0.08
CA ILE A 33 13.81 6.15 0.25
C ILE A 33 12.97 5.07 0.94
N ILE A 34 12.17 5.46 1.94
CA ILE A 34 11.26 4.55 2.63
C ILE A 34 10.16 4.03 1.68
N ALA A 35 9.67 4.88 0.78
CA ALA A 35 8.67 4.48 -0.21
C ALA A 35 9.23 3.51 -1.27
N PHE A 36 10.47 3.71 -1.73
CA PHE A 36 11.10 2.87 -2.76
C PHE A 36 11.33 1.42 -2.31
N THR A 37 11.60 1.21 -1.02
CA THR A 37 11.85 -0.13 -0.47
C THR A 37 10.57 -0.84 -0.02
N GLY A 38 9.56 -0.09 0.45
CA GLY A 38 8.29 -0.67 0.90
C GLY A 38 7.30 -1.03 -0.22
N ARG A 39 7.23 -0.21 -1.30
CA ARG A 39 6.30 -0.44 -2.41
C ARG A 39 6.46 -1.80 -3.10
N PRO A 40 7.67 -2.28 -3.43
CA PRO A 40 7.84 -3.58 -4.08
C PRO A 40 7.30 -4.75 -3.24
N GLN A 41 7.42 -4.66 -1.91
CA GLN A 41 6.91 -5.69 -1.00
C GLN A 41 5.39 -5.80 -1.08
N VAL A 42 4.69 -4.65 -1.13
CA VAL A 42 3.23 -4.60 -1.28
C VAL A 42 2.80 -5.02 -2.69
N ILE A 43 3.53 -4.57 -3.72
CA ILE A 43 3.24 -4.86 -5.13
C ILE A 43 3.36 -6.36 -5.45
N GLU A 44 4.22 -7.10 -4.74
CA GLU A 44 4.29 -8.55 -4.88
C GLU A 44 2.92 -9.19 -4.64
N GLY A 45 2.28 -8.90 -3.50
CA GLY A 45 0.93 -9.41 -3.22
C GLY A 45 -0.10 -8.98 -4.25
N HIS A 46 -0.07 -7.72 -4.68
CA HIS A 46 -0.93 -7.24 -5.77
C HIS A 46 -0.72 -8.03 -7.08
N THR A 47 0.52 -8.40 -7.40
CA THR A 47 0.86 -9.13 -8.63
C THR A 47 0.45 -10.59 -8.54
N LEU A 48 0.62 -11.22 -7.38
CA LEU A 48 0.24 -12.62 -7.14
C LEU A 48 -1.28 -12.83 -7.16
N MET A 49 -2.08 -11.82 -6.79
CA MET A 49 -3.55 -11.91 -6.81
C MET A 49 -4.18 -11.75 -8.20
N ARG A 50 -3.51 -11.07 -9.16
CA ARG A 50 -4.04 -10.86 -10.52
C ARG A 50 -4.42 -12.15 -11.28
N PRO A 51 -3.62 -13.23 -11.31
CA PRO A 51 -4.03 -14.46 -11.98
C PRO A 51 -5.26 -15.11 -11.32
N ILE A 52 -5.38 -15.00 -9.98
CA ILE A 52 -6.55 -15.50 -9.23
C ILE A 52 -7.79 -14.71 -9.63
N GLN A 53 -7.69 -13.39 -9.70
CA GLN A 53 -8.76 -12.51 -10.17
C GLN A 53 -9.26 -12.90 -11.57
N GLY A 54 -8.34 -13.21 -12.49
CA GLY A 54 -8.69 -13.68 -13.84
C GLY A 54 -9.52 -14.96 -13.81
N LYS A 55 -9.16 -15.93 -12.96
CA LYS A 55 -9.93 -17.17 -12.81
C LYS A 55 -11.27 -16.95 -12.12
N VAL A 56 -11.34 -16.10 -11.10
CA VAL A 56 -12.61 -15.72 -10.45
C VAL A 56 -13.55 -15.07 -11.46
N ASN A 57 -13.04 -14.19 -12.34
CA ASN A 57 -13.84 -13.58 -13.40
C ASN A 57 -14.38 -14.59 -14.40
N ALA A 58 -13.56 -15.57 -14.82
CA ALA A 58 -14.01 -16.62 -15.71
C ALA A 58 -15.12 -17.47 -15.06
N PHE A 59 -14.95 -17.83 -13.78
CA PHE A 59 -15.95 -18.58 -13.01
C PHE A 59 -17.24 -17.78 -12.81
N LEU A 60 -17.14 -16.47 -12.54
CA LEU A 60 -18.30 -15.58 -12.43
C LEU A 60 -19.08 -15.48 -13.75
N GLN A 61 -18.39 -15.47 -14.90
CA GLN A 61 -19.03 -15.44 -16.21
C GLN A 61 -19.72 -16.77 -16.56
N GLU A 62 -19.16 -17.91 -16.14
CA GLU A 62 -19.72 -19.24 -16.44
C GLU A 62 -20.88 -19.60 -15.50
N ASN A 63 -20.73 -19.35 -14.20
CA ASN A 63 -21.64 -19.85 -13.16
C ASN A 63 -22.51 -18.76 -12.51
N GLY A 64 -22.27 -17.48 -12.82
CA GLY A 64 -23.04 -16.34 -12.27
C GLY A 64 -22.90 -16.13 -10.77
N SER A 65 -22.02 -16.87 -10.09
CA SER A 65 -21.83 -16.82 -8.64
C SER A 65 -20.36 -16.96 -8.27
N CYS A 66 -19.99 -16.46 -7.09
CA CYS A 66 -18.64 -16.58 -6.57
C CYS A 66 -18.28 -18.06 -6.35
N PRO A 67 -17.02 -18.46 -6.59
CA PRO A 67 -16.56 -19.80 -6.27
C PRO A 67 -16.77 -20.04 -4.78
N LYS A 68 -17.44 -21.15 -4.43
CA LYS A 68 -17.55 -21.59 -3.05
C LYS A 68 -16.37 -22.49 -2.72
N GLY A 69 -15.62 -22.12 -1.69
CA GLY A 69 -14.42 -22.82 -1.24
C GLY A 69 -13.09 -22.18 -1.67
N ASP A 70 -12.01 -22.80 -1.18
CA ASP A 70 -10.64 -22.30 -1.31
C ASP A 70 -10.16 -22.20 -2.78
N LEU A 71 -8.98 -21.60 -2.98
CA LEU A 71 -8.30 -21.48 -4.28
C LEU A 71 -8.22 -22.79 -5.09
N THR A 72 -8.29 -23.94 -4.41
CA THR A 72 -8.33 -25.27 -5.04
C THR A 72 -9.56 -25.49 -5.90
N ALA A 73 -10.70 -24.85 -5.59
CA ALA A 73 -11.91 -24.89 -6.43
C ALA A 73 -11.67 -24.27 -7.82
N LEU A 74 -10.69 -23.36 -7.93
CA LEU A 74 -10.25 -22.75 -9.18
C LEU A 74 -9.03 -23.47 -9.81
N GLY A 75 -8.64 -24.62 -9.26
CA GLY A 75 -7.42 -25.33 -9.65
C GLY A 75 -6.16 -24.48 -9.45
N ILE A 76 -6.15 -23.60 -8.44
CA ILE A 76 -4.98 -22.82 -8.03
C ILE A 76 -4.43 -23.43 -6.75
N ASN A 77 -3.20 -23.94 -6.80
CA ASN A 77 -2.49 -24.31 -5.58
C ASN A 77 -2.07 -23.05 -4.81
N LYS A 78 -2.01 -23.14 -3.48
CA LYS A 78 -1.63 -22.01 -2.61
C LYS A 78 -0.42 -21.26 -3.18
N THR A 79 -0.60 -19.96 -3.39
CA THR A 79 0.38 -19.10 -4.05
C THR A 79 1.15 -18.34 -2.99
N PHE A 80 2.43 -18.66 -2.87
CA PHE A 80 3.35 -18.06 -1.90
C PHE A 80 4.29 -17.08 -2.58
N GLY A 81 4.62 -15.99 -1.90
CA GLY A 81 5.63 -15.03 -2.32
C GLY A 81 6.78 -14.96 -1.31
N LYS A 82 7.77 -14.13 -1.64
CA LYS A 82 8.84 -13.76 -0.70
C LYS A 82 8.24 -13.03 0.50
N PHE A 83 7.41 -12.01 0.26
CA PHE A 83 6.77 -11.22 1.31
C PHE A 83 5.32 -11.63 1.59
N VAL A 84 4.73 -12.52 0.79
CA VAL A 84 3.35 -13.01 0.95
C VAL A 84 3.36 -14.39 1.57
N ALA A 85 2.70 -14.52 2.72
CA ALA A 85 2.59 -15.74 3.50
C ALA A 85 1.44 -16.63 3.05
N ASP A 86 0.28 -16.06 2.70
CA ASP A 86 -0.85 -16.82 2.17
C ASP A 86 -1.75 -15.95 1.29
N ILE A 87 -2.52 -16.60 0.43
CA ILE A 87 -3.60 -15.97 -0.32
C ILE A 87 -4.85 -16.86 -0.21
N GLU A 88 -5.94 -16.25 0.23
CA GLU A 88 -7.21 -16.92 0.45
C GLU A 88 -8.30 -16.28 -0.43
N LEU A 89 -9.26 -17.10 -0.85
CA LEU A 89 -10.48 -16.66 -1.52
C LEU A 89 -11.65 -17.01 -0.63
N ASN A 90 -12.47 -16.01 -0.30
CA ASN A 90 -13.73 -16.21 0.41
C ASN A 90 -14.90 -16.30 -0.60
N ASP A 91 -15.98 -16.95 -0.18
CA ASP A 91 -17.25 -17.15 -0.89
C ASP A 91 -17.93 -15.85 -1.36
N GLN A 92 -17.47 -14.69 -0.86
CA GLN A 92 -17.94 -13.36 -1.25
C GLN A 92 -17.13 -12.73 -2.41
N CYS A 93 -16.34 -13.52 -3.15
CA CYS A 93 -15.39 -13.02 -4.16
C CYS A 93 -14.36 -12.04 -3.58
N VAL A 94 -13.95 -12.28 -2.33
CA VAL A 94 -12.89 -11.50 -1.67
C VAL A 94 -11.61 -12.30 -1.69
N ILE A 95 -10.61 -11.80 -2.39
CA ILE A 95 -9.26 -12.37 -2.40
C ILE A 95 -8.45 -11.62 -1.35
N THR A 96 -7.89 -12.31 -0.36
CA THR A 96 -7.08 -11.70 0.70
C THR A 96 -5.67 -12.28 0.68
N ALA A 97 -4.68 -11.41 0.55
CA ALA A 97 -3.27 -11.77 0.68
C ALA A 97 -2.74 -11.33 2.05
N THR A 98 -2.11 -12.26 2.77
CA THR A 98 -1.48 -12.02 4.08
C THR A 98 0.03 -11.91 3.92
N TYR A 99 0.63 -10.85 4.45
CA TYR A 99 2.08 -10.62 4.39
C TYR A 99 2.82 -11.37 5.52
N ARG A 100 4.02 -11.85 5.19
CA ARG A 100 4.94 -12.53 6.10
C ARG A 100 5.63 -11.53 7.05
N ASP A 101 6.15 -12.03 8.16
CA ASP A 101 6.94 -11.26 9.11
C ASP A 101 8.27 -10.74 8.52
N ASP A 102 8.78 -11.37 7.46
CA ASP A 102 9.98 -10.91 6.73
C ASP A 102 9.74 -9.61 5.91
N ALA A 103 8.48 -9.18 5.79
CA ALA A 103 8.17 -7.87 5.24
C ALA A 103 8.60 -6.75 6.21
N ARG A 104 8.61 -5.50 5.73
CA ARG A 104 8.87 -4.34 6.60
C ARG A 104 7.87 -4.35 7.77
N GLU A 105 8.31 -3.96 8.97
CA GLU A 105 7.50 -4.00 10.21
C GLU A 105 6.08 -3.41 10.08
N LYS A 106 5.92 -2.37 9.25
CA LYS A 106 4.62 -1.72 9.02
C LYS A 106 3.69 -2.48 8.06
N ILE A 107 4.20 -3.51 7.37
CA ILE A 107 3.51 -4.40 6.41
C ILE A 107 3.40 -5.82 6.97
N ALA A 108 4.38 -6.26 7.75
CA ALA A 108 4.43 -7.59 8.38
C ALA A 108 3.12 -7.94 9.11
N GLY A 109 2.60 -9.14 8.85
CA GLY A 109 1.35 -9.65 9.43
C GLY A 109 0.08 -8.90 9.00
N LYS A 110 0.16 -8.00 8.01
CA LYS A 110 -1.00 -7.27 7.48
C LYS A 110 -1.58 -7.96 6.26
N THR A 111 -2.76 -7.49 5.84
CA THR A 111 -3.53 -8.07 4.75
C THR A 111 -3.86 -7.04 3.67
N LEU A 112 -3.78 -7.47 2.40
CA LEU A 112 -4.29 -6.75 1.25
C LEU A 112 -5.46 -7.53 0.66
N SER A 113 -6.64 -6.92 0.61
CA SER A 113 -7.86 -7.55 0.09
C SER A 113 -8.26 -6.93 -1.25
N TRP A 114 -8.77 -7.78 -2.14
CA TRP A 114 -9.43 -7.43 -3.40
C TRP A 114 -10.86 -7.95 -3.34
N TYR A 115 -11.79 -7.14 -3.84
CA TYR A 115 -13.20 -7.48 -3.87
C TYR A 115 -13.80 -7.16 -5.24
N ALA A 116 -14.64 -8.07 -5.72
CA ALA A 116 -15.40 -7.91 -6.94
C ALA A 116 -16.74 -7.23 -6.65
N GLY A 117 -17.08 -6.23 -7.47
CA GLY A 117 -18.40 -5.65 -7.56
C GLY A 117 -18.97 -5.84 -8.96
N ALA A 118 -20.29 -5.89 -9.08
CA ALA A 118 -20.98 -5.76 -10.36
C ALA A 118 -21.63 -4.37 -10.42
N ASP A 119 -21.70 -3.78 -11.61
CA ASP A 119 -22.59 -2.65 -11.87
C ASP A 119 -24.01 -3.14 -12.22
N SER A 120 -24.94 -2.19 -12.39
CA SER A 120 -26.33 -2.49 -12.79
C SER A 120 -26.43 -3.15 -14.16
N GLU A 121 -25.39 -3.01 -14.98
CA GLU A 121 -25.28 -3.54 -16.33
C GLU A 121 -24.60 -4.94 -16.37
N GLY A 122 -24.16 -5.46 -15.23
CA GLY A 122 -23.50 -6.76 -15.10
C GLY A 122 -21.99 -6.78 -15.36
N ASN A 123 -21.34 -5.62 -15.52
CA ASN A 123 -19.89 -5.52 -15.65
C ASN A 123 -19.21 -5.73 -14.28
N ILE A 124 -18.19 -6.57 -14.27
CA ILE A 124 -17.44 -6.89 -13.06
C ILE A 124 -16.31 -5.87 -12.87
N HIS A 125 -16.37 -5.11 -11.78
CA HIS A 125 -15.34 -4.19 -11.34
C HIS A 125 -14.59 -4.73 -10.13
N TRP A 126 -13.28 -4.49 -10.07
CA TRP A 126 -12.46 -4.88 -8.94
C TRP A 126 -11.91 -3.67 -8.21
N SER A 127 -11.96 -3.74 -6.89
CA SER A 127 -11.37 -2.76 -6.01
C SER A 127 -10.49 -3.46 -4.99
N CYS A 128 -9.51 -2.74 -4.47
CA CYS A 128 -8.53 -3.28 -3.54
C CYS A 128 -8.34 -2.33 -2.35
N GLY A 129 -7.96 -2.87 -1.20
CA GLY A 129 -7.77 -2.11 0.03
C GLY A 129 -7.15 -2.94 1.15
N THR A 130 -6.88 -2.32 2.30
CA THR A 130 -6.21 -2.95 3.45
C THR A 130 -7.16 -3.58 4.45
N ALA A 131 -8.47 -3.46 4.24
CA ALA A 131 -9.48 -3.98 5.14
C ALA A 131 -10.30 -5.07 4.45
N ILE A 132 -10.71 -6.07 5.23
CA ILE A 132 -11.64 -7.09 4.78
C ILE A 132 -13.03 -6.44 4.77
N PRO A 133 -13.73 -6.40 3.62
CA PRO A 133 -15.06 -5.82 3.56
C PRO A 133 -16.04 -6.65 4.41
N THR A 134 -16.60 -6.05 5.46
CA THR A 134 -17.60 -6.68 6.34
C THR A 134 -19.03 -6.55 5.79
N ALA A 135 -19.25 -5.64 4.84
CA ALA A 135 -20.48 -5.50 4.08
C ALA A 135 -20.15 -5.07 2.65
N LEU A 136 -20.70 -5.79 1.67
CA LEU A 136 -20.62 -5.42 0.25
C LEU A 136 -21.89 -4.65 -0.09
N GLY A 137 -21.77 -3.39 -0.54
CA GLY A 137 -22.91 -2.67 -1.11
C GLY A 137 -23.51 -3.46 -2.28
N GLU A 138 -24.80 -3.29 -2.56
CA GLU A 138 -25.44 -4.03 -3.67
C GLU A 138 -25.18 -3.37 -5.03
N ASN A 139 -24.92 -2.05 -5.09
CA ASN A 139 -24.59 -1.30 -6.32
C ASN A 139 -24.06 0.12 -6.00
N PRO A 140 -22.78 0.48 -6.24
CA PRO A 140 -21.64 -0.38 -6.52
C PRO A 140 -21.18 -1.11 -5.25
N ARG A 141 -20.67 -2.35 -5.38
CA ARG A 141 -20.15 -3.15 -4.25
C ARG A 141 -18.79 -2.62 -3.75
N ILE A 142 -18.78 -1.39 -3.25
CA ILE A 142 -17.62 -0.72 -2.67
C ILE A 142 -17.73 -0.82 -1.15
N ALA A 143 -16.64 -1.22 -0.49
CA ALA A 143 -16.53 -1.15 0.96
C ALA A 143 -16.56 0.34 1.39
N TYR A 144 -17.67 0.80 1.97
CA TYR A 144 -17.80 2.18 2.48
C TYR A 144 -17.38 2.35 3.95
N GLY A 145 -16.97 1.27 4.60
CA GLY A 145 -16.49 1.30 5.96
C GLY A 145 -16.08 -0.10 6.37
N ALA A 146 -14.78 -0.32 6.48
CA ALA A 146 -14.35 -1.20 7.54
C ALA A 146 -14.54 -0.40 8.84
N GLY A 147 -15.16 -1.01 9.86
CA GLY A 147 -15.30 -0.35 11.16
C GLY A 147 -13.96 0.23 11.62
N PRO A 148 -13.96 1.26 12.48
CA PRO A 148 -12.74 1.94 12.93
C PRO A 148 -11.70 0.99 13.55
N GLU A 149 -12.13 -0.21 13.98
CA GLU A 149 -11.27 -1.27 14.52
C GLU A 149 -10.56 -2.12 13.46
N SER A 150 -11.04 -2.11 12.21
CA SER A 150 -10.46 -2.86 11.08
C SER A 150 -9.78 -1.97 10.02
N THR A 151 -9.82 -0.64 10.16
CA THR A 151 -9.06 0.31 9.36
C THR A 151 -7.77 0.70 10.05
N THR A 152 -6.89 -0.27 10.27
CA THR A 152 -5.51 0.05 10.57
C THR A 152 -4.88 0.67 9.31
N ALA A 153 -4.90 1.99 9.19
CA ALA A 153 -4.39 2.80 8.08
C ALA A 153 -2.86 2.68 7.83
N ASN A 154 -2.21 1.57 8.17
CA ASN A 154 -0.80 1.61 8.58
C ASN A 154 0.23 1.28 7.50
N TYR A 155 -0.15 1.19 6.23
CA TYR A 155 0.82 1.30 5.13
C TYR A 155 0.28 1.91 3.82
N ALA A 156 -0.77 2.73 3.90
CA ALA A 156 -1.32 3.50 2.77
C ALA A 156 -0.25 4.08 1.81
N PRO A 157 0.89 4.65 2.27
CA PRO A 157 1.91 5.20 1.37
C PRO A 157 2.57 4.21 0.38
N TRP A 158 2.52 2.91 0.67
CA TRP A 158 3.13 1.86 -0.16
C TRP A 158 2.13 1.10 -1.04
N LEU A 159 0.83 1.38 -0.93
CA LEU A 159 -0.17 0.76 -1.79
C LEU A 159 -0.16 1.35 -3.22
N PRO A 160 -0.58 0.56 -4.23
CA PRO A 160 -0.93 1.09 -5.53
C PRO A 160 -2.02 2.16 -5.40
N THR A 161 -2.00 3.17 -6.29
CA THR A 161 -2.96 4.28 -6.26
C THR A 161 -4.41 3.85 -6.33
N LYS A 162 -4.69 2.73 -7.01
CA LYS A 162 -6.03 2.12 -7.14
C LYS A 162 -6.50 1.40 -5.88
N CYS A 163 -5.59 1.09 -4.95
CA CYS A 163 -5.89 0.40 -3.70
C CYS A 163 -5.93 1.34 -2.48
N HIS A 164 -5.81 2.66 -2.70
CA HIS A 164 -6.02 3.61 -1.64
C HIS A 164 -7.53 3.69 -1.31
N PRO A 165 -7.90 3.84 -0.03
CA PRO A 165 -9.27 4.18 0.31
C PRO A 165 -9.68 5.48 -0.42
N PRO A 166 -10.97 5.69 -0.71
CA PRO A 166 -11.46 6.94 -1.27
C PRO A 166 -11.19 8.06 -0.28
N ARG A 167 -10.03 8.71 -0.41
CA ARG A 167 -9.68 9.88 0.39
C ARG A 167 -10.58 11.03 0.00
N ALA A 168 -11.16 11.72 0.99
CA ALA A 168 -11.74 13.03 0.79
C ALA A 168 -10.71 13.93 0.07
N MET A 169 -11.18 14.80 -0.83
CA MET A 169 -10.31 15.57 -1.74
C MET A 169 -9.22 16.42 -1.05
N ASP A 170 -9.33 16.67 0.26
CA ASP A 170 -8.35 17.44 1.06
C ASP A 170 -7.01 16.69 1.31
N GLU A 171 -7.03 15.35 1.40
CA GLU A 171 -5.83 14.54 1.72
C GLU A 171 -4.98 14.16 0.48
N ARG A 172 -5.30 14.68 -0.71
CA ARG A 172 -4.51 14.48 -1.94
C ARG A 172 -3.29 15.42 -2.04
N LYS A 173 -3.17 16.38 -1.13
CA LYS A 173 -2.03 17.30 -1.10
C LYS A 173 -0.74 16.50 -0.89
N PRO A 174 0.29 16.69 -1.73
CA PRO A 174 1.59 16.07 -1.48
C PRO A 174 2.09 16.52 -0.09
N ALA A 175 2.84 15.67 0.60
CA ALA A 175 3.31 15.95 1.95
C ALA A 175 4.01 17.32 2.08
N VAL A 176 4.69 17.78 1.00
CA VAL A 176 5.25 19.13 0.85
C VAL A 176 4.20 20.23 0.99
N VAL A 177 3.03 20.09 0.36
CA VAL A 177 1.96 21.10 0.45
C VAL A 177 1.35 21.10 1.85
N VAL A 178 1.19 19.94 2.49
CA VAL A 178 0.69 19.87 3.88
C VAL A 178 1.68 20.51 4.87
N LEU A 179 2.98 20.24 4.71
CA LEU A 179 4.05 20.86 5.51
C LEU A 179 4.11 22.36 5.31
N LEU A 180 3.95 22.84 4.08
CA LEU A 180 3.90 24.28 3.79
C LEU A 180 2.63 24.93 4.38
N THR A 181 1.48 24.26 4.31
CA THR A 181 0.22 24.81 4.85
C THR A 181 0.13 24.77 6.38
N LYS A 182 0.73 23.77 7.05
CA LYS A 182 0.78 23.70 8.51
C LYS A 182 1.91 24.55 9.09
N GLY A 183 3.09 24.54 8.46
CA GLY A 183 4.24 25.33 8.91
C GLY A 183 4.10 26.84 8.72
N TYR A 184 3.19 27.31 7.85
CA TYR A 184 2.88 28.74 7.73
C TYR A 184 1.89 29.26 8.79
N PHE A 185 1.21 28.38 9.54
CA PHE A 185 0.14 28.78 10.47
C PHE A 185 0.58 28.78 11.95
N GLU A 186 1.85 28.50 12.25
CA GLU A 186 2.44 28.57 13.61
C GLU A 186 3.46 29.73 13.76
N LEU A 187 3.43 30.72 12.86
CA LEU A 187 4.28 31.92 12.90
C LEU A 187 3.52 33.24 13.09
N ASP A 188 2.30 33.18 13.64
CA ASP A 188 1.61 34.34 14.25
C ASP A 188 1.36 34.08 15.75
#